data_AF-A0A532UBB9-F1
#
_entry.id   AF-A0A532UBB9-F1
#
_cell.length_a   1.000
_cell.length_b   1.000
_cell.length_c   1.000
_cell.angle_alpha   90.00
_cell.angle_beta   90.00
_cell.angle_gamma   90.00
#
_symmetry.space_group_name_H-M   'P 1'
#
loop_
_entity.id
_entity.type
_entity.pdbx_description
1 polymer ?
#
loop_
_entity_poly.entity_id
_entity_poly.type
_entity_poly.pdbx_seq_one_letter_code
_entity_poly.pdbx_strand_id
1 'polypeptide(L)'
;MRLPPLTTVIKFIVAIVVCQLAGFVGSLFTTPSIPTWYAALQKPGFNPSNWIFAPVWTTLFVLMGISSFIVWNKGLLNKFTAIPSFSIFRLNP
;
A
#
# COMPACT_ATOMS: atom_id res chain seq x y z
N MET A 1 -17.58 26.32 4.27
CA MET A 1 -16.66 25.29 3.74
C MET A 1 -15.27 25.58 4.27
N ARG A 2 -14.84 24.94 5.37
CA ARG A 2 -13.52 25.21 5.98
C ARG A 2 -12.48 24.41 5.21
N LEU A 3 -11.67 25.10 4.40
CA LEU A 3 -10.59 24.48 3.64
C LEU A 3 -9.67 23.71 4.61
N PRO A 4 -9.32 22.46 4.32
CA PRO A 4 -8.38 21.72 5.14
C PRO A 4 -7.05 22.50 5.19
N PRO A 5 -6.38 22.55 6.35
CA PRO A 5 -5.09 23.22 6.45
C PRO A 5 -4.09 22.59 5.49
N LEU A 6 -3.21 23.40 4.89
CA LEU A 6 -2.19 22.96 3.91
C LEU A 6 -1.38 21.75 4.42
N THR A 7 -1.14 21.69 5.72
CA THR A 7 -0.46 20.60 6.42
C THR A 7 -1.14 19.23 6.25
N THR A 8 -2.48 19.18 6.15
CA THR A 8 -3.24 17.93 5.95
C THR A 8 -3.08 17.41 4.53
N VAL A 9 -3.09 18.31 3.53
CA VAL A 9 -2.87 17.93 2.12
C VAL A 9 -1.45 17.39 1.92
N ILE A 10 -0.45 18.03 2.54
CA ILE A 10 0.95 17.55 2.49
C ILE A 10 1.08 16.15 3.09
N LYS A 11 0.45 15.89 4.25
CA LYS A 11 0.46 14.56 4.90
C LYS A 11 -0.17 13.48 4.01
N PHE A 12 -1.26 13.80 3.30
CA PHE A 12 -1.90 12.87 2.36
C PHE A 12 -0.98 12.51 1.20
N ILE A 13 -0.36 13.52 0.57
CA ILE A 13 0.54 13.33 -0.56
C ILE A 13 1.76 12.52 -0.13
N VAL A 14 2.38 12.85 1.01
CA VAL A 14 3.54 12.10 1.52
C VAL A 14 3.18 10.64 1.81
N ALA A 15 2.04 10.37 2.46
CA ALA A 15 1.60 9.00 2.75
C ALA A 15 1.39 8.16 1.48
N ILE A 16 0.74 8.74 0.47
CA ILE A 16 0.52 8.05 -0.82
C ILE A 16 1.83 7.83 -1.56
N VAL A 17 2.71 8.84 -1.62
CA VAL A 17 3.99 8.75 -2.34
C VAL A 17 4.88 7.68 -1.71
N VAL A 18 4.96 7.62 -0.37
CA VAL A 18 5.75 6.59 0.32
C VAL A 18 5.20 5.18 0.02
N CYS A 19 3.87 4.98 0.08
CA CYS A 19 3.27 3.70 -0.25
C CYS A 19 3.49 3.32 -1.73
N GLN A 20 3.35 4.27 -2.66
CA GLN A 20 3.60 4.03 -4.09
C GLN A 20 5.07 3.72 -4.38
N LEU A 21 6.02 4.36 -3.69
CA LEU A 21 7.44 4.06 -3.83
C LEU A 21 7.75 2.63 -3.37
N ALA A 22 7.17 2.18 -2.26
CA ALA A 22 7.32 0.80 -1.80
C ALA A 22 6.80 -0.20 -2.85
N GLY A 23 5.65 0.10 -3.46
CA GLY A 23 5.09 -0.70 -4.54
C GLY A 23 5.91 -0.68 -5.82
N PHE A 24 6.46 0.46 -6.18
CA PHE A 24 7.31 0.62 -7.35
C PHE A 24 8.62 -0.17 -7.20
N VAL A 25 9.27 -0.08 -6.04
CA VAL A 25 10.48 -0.86 -5.73
C VAL A 25 10.17 -2.36 -5.78
N GLY A 26 9.08 -2.81 -5.13
CA GLY A 26 8.65 -4.21 -5.20
C GLY A 26 8.36 -4.69 -6.63
N SER A 27 7.77 -3.83 -7.46
CA SER A 27 7.52 -4.11 -8.88
C SER A 27 8.83 -4.28 -9.67
N LEU A 28 9.84 -3.43 -9.42
CA LEU A 28 11.15 -3.56 -10.08
C LEU A 28 11.85 -4.89 -9.76
N PHE A 29 11.71 -5.40 -8.54
CA PHE A 29 12.25 -6.72 -8.18
C PHE A 29 11.45 -7.90 -8.76
N THR A 30 10.13 -7.72 -8.89
CA THR A 30 9.24 -8.81 -9.32
C THR A 30 9.21 -8.95 -10.84
N THR A 31 9.20 -7.84 -11.59
CA THR A 31 9.11 -7.79 -13.06
C THR A 31 10.12 -8.68 -13.80
N PRO A 32 11.43 -8.67 -13.48
CA PRO A 32 12.42 -9.51 -14.18
C PRO A 32 12.25 -11.01 -13.90
N SER A 33 11.54 -11.38 -12.83
CA SER A 33 11.26 -12.78 -12.47
C SER A 33 10.01 -13.34 -13.16
N ILE A 34 9.15 -12.49 -13.72
CA ILE A 34 7.92 -12.89 -14.43
C ILE A 34 8.19 -13.67 -15.74
N PRO A 35 9.14 -13.26 -16.61
CA PRO A 35 9.41 -13.97 -17.86
C PRO A 35 10.31 -15.20 -17.70
N THR A 36 10.97 -15.39 -16.54
CA THR A 36 11.92 -16.49 -16.34
C THR A 36 11.20 -17.76 -15.89
N TRP A 37 10.79 -17.82 -14.62
CA TRP A 37 10.13 -19.00 -14.06
C TRP A 37 8.62 -18.97 -14.29
N TYR A 38 7.98 -17.81 -14.12
CA TYR A 38 6.51 -17.70 -14.16
C TYR A 38 5.94 -17.90 -15.57
N ALA A 39 6.70 -17.59 -16.63
CA ALA A 39 6.33 -17.90 -18.01
C ALA A 39 6.47 -19.38 -18.37
N ALA A 40 7.36 -20.11 -17.71
CA ALA A 40 7.60 -21.54 -17.96
C ALA A 40 6.55 -22.45 -17.31
N LEU A 41 5.74 -21.94 -16.36
CA LEU A 41 4.64 -22.71 -15.78
C LEU A 41 3.49 -22.92 -16.78
N GLN A 42 2.90 -24.12 -16.76
CA GLN A 42 1.62 -24.41 -17.40
C GLN A 42 0.49 -23.68 -16.64
N LYS A 43 -0.01 -22.58 -17.22
CA LYS A 43 -1.04 -21.74 -16.61
C LYS A 43 -2.42 -22.22 -17.06
N PRO A 44 -3.39 -22.39 -16.15
CA PRO A 44 -4.78 -22.64 -16.53
C PRO A 44 -5.35 -21.47 -17.35
N GLY A 45 -6.28 -21.74 -18.27
CA GLY A 45 -6.80 -20.74 -19.22
C GLY A 45 -7.53 -19.53 -18.62
N PHE A 46 -7.78 -19.52 -17.30
CA PHE A 46 -8.37 -18.40 -16.58
C PHE A 46 -7.33 -17.41 -16.02
N ASN A 47 -6.05 -17.54 -16.38
CA ASN A 47 -5.03 -16.66 -15.85
C ASN A 47 -5.12 -15.25 -16.49
N PRO A 48 -5.39 -14.19 -15.72
CA PRO A 48 -5.42 -12.83 -16.25
C PRO A 48 -4.06 -12.46 -16.84
N SER A 49 -4.08 -11.67 -17.92
CA SER A 49 -2.86 -11.20 -18.57
C SER A 49 -1.99 -10.37 -17.62
N ASN A 50 -0.66 -10.48 -17.77
CA ASN A 50 0.32 -9.91 -16.84
C ASN A 50 0.14 -8.40 -16.59
N TRP A 51 -0.44 -7.65 -17.53
CA TRP A 51 -0.68 -6.22 -17.38
C TRP A 51 -1.70 -5.90 -16.27
N ILE A 52 -2.59 -6.83 -15.90
CA ILE A 52 -3.62 -6.64 -14.86
C ILE A 52 -2.99 -6.52 -13.47
N PHE A 53 -1.80 -7.06 -13.25
CA PHE A 53 -1.10 -6.91 -11.98
C PHE A 53 -0.78 -5.44 -11.68
N ALA A 54 -0.44 -4.61 -12.68
CA ALA A 54 -0.09 -3.21 -12.46
C ALA A 54 -1.26 -2.35 -11.93
N PRO A 55 -2.48 -2.39 -12.51
CA PRO A 55 -3.67 -1.73 -11.96
C PRO A 55 -4.04 -2.22 -10.55
N VAL A 56 -3.94 -3.53 -10.31
CA VAL A 56 -4.27 -4.13 -9.00
C VAL A 56 -3.32 -3.61 -7.93
N TRP A 57 -2.01 -3.66 -8.16
CA TRP A 57 -1.02 -3.14 -7.23
C TRP A 57 -1.20 -1.65 -6.97
N THR A 58 -1.40 -0.85 -8.02
CA THR A 58 -1.66 0.60 -7.88
C THR A 58 -2.87 0.86 -6.99
N THR A 59 -3.96 0.11 -7.18
CA THR A 59 -5.17 0.23 -6.36
C THR A 59 -4.88 -0.09 -4.89
N LEU A 60 -4.15 -1.17 -4.62
CA LEU A 60 -3.78 -1.57 -3.26
C LEU A 60 -2.91 -0.51 -2.56
N PHE A 61 -1.90 0.03 -3.24
CA PHE A 61 -1.04 1.08 -2.67
C PHE A 61 -1.75 2.41 -2.47
N VAL A 62 -2.70 2.76 -3.34
CA VAL A 62 -3.59 3.90 -3.13
C VAL A 62 -4.45 3.69 -1.88
N LEU A 63 -5.07 2.52 -1.72
CA LEU A 63 -5.86 2.19 -0.53
C LEU A 63 -5.02 2.20 0.75
N MET A 64 -3.79 1.69 0.70
CA MET A 64 -2.84 1.75 1.81
C MET A 64 -2.45 3.19 2.16
N GLY A 65 -2.19 4.04 1.16
CA GLY A 65 -1.90 5.46 1.36
C GLY A 65 -3.08 6.21 1.99
N ILE A 66 -4.31 5.92 1.56
CA ILE A 66 -5.54 6.46 2.15
C ILE A 66 -5.68 6.02 3.61
N SER A 67 -5.46 4.73 3.91
CA SER A 67 -5.50 4.20 5.27
C SER A 67 -4.46 4.88 6.19
N SER A 68 -3.21 4.97 5.72
CA SER A 68 -2.11 5.65 6.42
C SER A 68 -2.44 7.12 6.71
N PHE A 69 -3.02 7.83 5.73
CA PHE A 69 -3.47 9.21 5.93
C PHE A 69 -4.60 9.32 6.96
N ILE A 70 -5.59 8.42 6.95
CA ILE A 70 -6.67 8.42 7.93
C ILE A 70 -6.11 8.21 9.36
N VAL A 71 -5.17 7.30 9.52
CA VAL A 71 -4.49 7.05 10.81
C VAL A 71 -3.70 8.28 11.27
N TRP A 72 -2.94 8.90 10.37
CA TRP A 72 -2.17 10.11 10.68
C TRP A 72 -3.09 11.27 11.08
N ASN A 73 -4.21 11.45 10.36
CA ASN A 73 -5.12 12.58 10.55
C ASN A 73 -6.04 12.40 11.77
N LYS A 74 -6.38 11.16 12.16
CA LYS A 74 -7.07 10.84 13.42
C LYS A 74 -6.16 10.94 14.66
N GLY A 75 -4.86 11.17 14.46
CA GLY A 75 -3.91 11.48 15.51
C GLY A 75 -3.22 10.24 16.08
N LEU A 76 -1.96 10.06 15.70
CA LEU A 76 -1.00 9.16 16.38
C LEU A 76 -0.79 9.49 17.88
N LEU A 77 -1.29 10.64 18.34
CA LEU A 77 -0.99 11.21 19.67
C LEU A 77 -2.02 10.90 20.75
N ASN A 78 -3.16 10.28 20.40
CA ASN A 78 -3.94 9.58 21.42
C ASN A 78 -3.17 8.30 21.76
N LYS A 79 -2.25 8.41 22.73
CA LYS A 79 -1.50 7.27 23.30
C LYS A 79 -2.44 6.10 23.69
N PHE A 80 -3.73 6.36 23.89
CA PHE A 80 -4.74 5.34 24.18
C PHE A 80 -5.12 4.42 22.99
N THR A 81 -4.91 4.81 21.73
CA THR A 81 -5.31 4.01 20.55
C THR A 81 -4.14 3.52 19.70
N ALA A 82 -2.97 4.18 19.75
CA ALA A 82 -1.79 3.72 19.01
C ALA A 82 -1.14 2.47 19.63
N ILE A 83 -1.24 2.30 20.95
CA ILE A 83 -0.60 1.20 21.70
C ILE A 83 -1.38 -0.12 21.55
N PRO A 84 -2.74 -0.16 21.62
CA PRO A 84 -3.47 -1.41 21.46
C PRO A 84 -3.35 -2.02 20.06
N SER A 85 -3.40 -1.21 18.98
CA SER A 85 -3.35 -1.74 17.61
C SER A 85 -2.00 -2.37 17.27
N PHE A 86 -0.88 -1.82 17.75
CA PHE A 86 0.44 -2.45 17.62
C PHE A 86 0.61 -3.64 18.57
N SER A 87 -0.03 -3.61 19.75
CA SER A 87 0.03 -4.71 20.71
C SER A 87 -0.78 -5.93 20.25
N ILE A 88 -1.89 -5.75 19.53
CA ILE A 88 -2.67 -6.86 18.93
C ILE A 88 -1.85 -7.57 17.85
N PHE A 89 -1.02 -6.85 17.08
CA PHE A 89 -0.12 -7.44 16.09
C PHE A 89 1.09 -8.18 16.73
N ARG A 90 1.39 -7.90 18.00
CA ARG A 90 2.46 -8.54 18.77
C ARG A 90 1.99 -9.76 19.58
N LEU A 91 0.68 -10.04 19.59
CA LEU A 91 0.04 -11.10 20.38
C LEU A 91 -0.57 -12.22 19.53
N ASN A 92 0.06 -12.58 18.42
CA ASN A 92 -0.20 -13.85 17.76
C ASN A 92 1.11 -14.68 17.82
N PRO A 93 1.18 -15.76 18.62
CA PRO A 93 2.37 -16.60 18.75
C PRO A 93 2.75 -17.29 17.44
#